data_AF-A0A0L0DI76-F1
#
_entry.id   AF-A0A0L0DI76-F1
#
_cell.length_a   1.000
_cell.length_b   1.000
_cell.length_c   1.000
_cell.angle_alpha   90.00
_cell.angle_beta   90.00
_cell.angle_gamma   90.00
#
_symmetry.space_group_name_H-M   'P 1'
#
loop_
_entity.id
_entity.type
_entity.pdbx_description
1 polymer ?
#
loop_
_entity_poly.entity_id
_entity_poly.type
_entity_poly.pdbx_seq_one_letter_code
_entity_poly.pdbx_strand_id
1 'polypeptide(L)'
;MAAGKAMGATASRSASSAVIASADIYTSDGVLHRAAVPSGASTGVHEALELRDGGSRYAGKGVLTAVANVKDVGTQLIGADPVDQANIDEVLITADGTENKGKLGANAILAVSMAAAKAGAWVAQVPLYAHLANLAGRSTEAYTMPVPLLNVINGGEHAGNGLAMQEFMLVPRSADSFADALRMGAEVYHVLKGLIKEAYGPDGVAVGDEGGFAPAIDSNTAALDLLVAAIDKAGYADSMGLAMDVAASEFFDPDAGTYDLGFKTQPNDGSRVLSGGQLSDLYAEYAAKYPIDDFANTKALTAKLGDSVQIVGDDLLVTNPARIATAVADSACNGLLLKVNQIGSVTEALEAARVAREAGWGVMVSHRSGETEDTFIADLAVGLGCGQIKTGAPARSERLAKYNQLLRIEEELAAAAAYPGWTRN
;
A
#
# COMPACT_ATOMS: atom_id res chain seq x y z
N MET A 1 -24.34 -11.40 18.28
CA MET A 1 -25.13 -11.35 17.02
C MET A 1 -24.31 -12.13 15.99
N ALA A 2 -24.87 -13.11 15.31
CA ALA A 2 -24.11 -13.96 14.36
C ALA A 2 -24.23 -13.45 12.92
N ALA A 3 -23.39 -13.93 12.01
CA ALA A 3 -23.54 -13.72 10.57
C ALA A 3 -24.94 -14.20 10.12
N GLY A 4 -25.71 -13.28 9.54
CA GLY A 4 -27.12 -13.41 9.19
C GLY A 4 -27.39 -14.01 7.80
N LYS A 5 -28.67 -13.97 7.41
CA LYS A 5 -29.34 -14.81 6.38
C LYS A 5 -28.81 -14.74 4.93
N ALA A 6 -27.93 -13.81 4.57
CA ALA A 6 -27.48 -13.67 3.20
C ALA A 6 -26.05 -13.11 3.12
N MET A 7 -25.24 -13.69 2.25
CA MET A 7 -24.04 -13.05 1.73
C MET A 7 -24.31 -12.65 0.27
N GLY A 8 -24.14 -11.35 -0.01
CA GLY A 8 -24.15 -10.83 -1.37
C GLY A 8 -22.72 -10.80 -1.91
N ALA A 9 -22.58 -10.96 -3.22
CA ALA A 9 -21.32 -10.78 -3.91
C ALA A 9 -21.59 -9.94 -5.16
N THR A 10 -20.80 -8.89 -5.37
CA THR A 10 -20.94 -8.04 -6.55
C THR A 10 -19.60 -7.81 -7.24
N ALA A 11 -19.64 -7.65 -8.56
CA ALA A 11 -18.51 -7.13 -9.31
C ALA A 11 -18.58 -5.60 -9.29
N SER A 12 -17.52 -4.95 -8.81
CA SER A 12 -17.37 -3.48 -8.77
C SER A 12 -16.24 -3.04 -9.71
N ARG A 13 -15.96 -1.74 -9.77
CA ARG A 13 -14.84 -1.19 -10.55
C ARG A 13 -13.85 -0.45 -9.65
N SER A 14 -12.56 -0.64 -9.90
CA SER A 14 -11.49 0.15 -9.28
C SER A 14 -11.30 1.48 -10.01
N ALA A 15 -10.47 2.36 -9.44
CA ALA A 15 -10.09 3.63 -10.02
C ALA A 15 -9.27 3.52 -11.32
N SER A 16 -8.65 2.36 -11.56
CA SER A 16 -8.01 2.00 -12.84
C SER A 16 -8.98 1.30 -13.81
N SER A 17 -10.28 1.34 -13.52
CA SER A 17 -11.36 0.64 -14.24
C SER A 17 -11.24 -0.88 -14.28
N ALA A 18 -10.36 -1.47 -13.46
CA ALA A 18 -10.31 -2.92 -13.30
C ALA A 18 -11.60 -3.41 -12.64
N VAL A 19 -12.11 -4.55 -13.11
CA VAL A 19 -13.25 -5.19 -12.43
C VAL A 19 -12.71 -5.85 -11.17
N ILE A 20 -13.37 -5.63 -10.04
CA ILE A 20 -12.93 -6.13 -8.73
C ILE A 20 -14.02 -6.95 -8.04
N ALA A 21 -13.61 -7.83 -7.14
CA ALA A 21 -14.51 -8.58 -6.28
C ALA A 21 -14.91 -7.73 -5.06
N SER A 22 -16.16 -7.86 -4.64
CA SER A 22 -16.69 -7.29 -3.40
C SER A 22 -17.60 -8.29 -2.71
N ALA A 23 -17.64 -8.23 -1.38
CA ALA A 23 -18.49 -9.05 -0.54
C ALA A 23 -19.40 -8.19 0.33
N ASP A 24 -20.64 -8.65 0.49
CA ASP A 24 -21.68 -8.08 1.33
C ASP A 24 -22.07 -9.11 2.39
N ILE A 25 -21.80 -8.84 3.66
CA ILE A 25 -22.22 -9.67 4.79
C ILE A 25 -23.36 -8.98 5.51
N TYR A 26 -24.48 -9.68 5.69
CA TYR A 26 -25.56 -9.22 6.56
C TYR A 26 -25.42 -9.86 7.93
N THR A 27 -25.50 -9.09 9.01
CA THR A 27 -25.62 -9.62 10.37
C THR A 27 -27.08 -10.00 10.69
N SER A 28 -27.32 -10.72 11.79
CA SER A 28 -28.65 -11.21 12.17
C SER A 28 -29.70 -10.11 12.40
N ASP A 29 -29.27 -8.88 12.68
CA ASP A 29 -30.08 -7.66 12.81
C ASP A 29 -30.40 -7.00 11.45
N GLY A 30 -29.88 -7.55 10.35
CA GLY A 30 -30.13 -7.07 8.99
C GLY A 30 -29.20 -5.96 8.51
N VAL A 31 -28.18 -5.59 9.30
CA VAL A 31 -27.18 -4.57 8.90
C VAL A 31 -26.22 -5.15 7.87
N LEU A 32 -25.92 -4.36 6.83
CA LEU A 32 -25.03 -4.73 5.74
C LEU A 32 -23.61 -4.21 6.01
N HIS A 33 -22.63 -5.10 5.85
CA HIS A 33 -21.20 -4.80 5.87
C HIS A 33 -20.57 -5.15 4.53
N ARG A 34 -19.98 -4.16 3.86
CA ARG A 34 -19.41 -4.30 2.53
C ARG A 34 -17.90 -4.14 2.55
N ALA A 35 -17.21 -4.98 1.79
CA ALA A 35 -15.79 -4.78 1.47
C ALA A 35 -15.50 -4.94 -0.01
N ALA A 36 -14.61 -4.09 -0.54
CA ALA A 36 -14.14 -4.14 -1.91
C ALA A 36 -12.61 -4.35 -1.93
N VAL A 37 -12.15 -5.28 -2.77
CA VAL A 37 -10.73 -5.66 -2.82
C VAL A 37 -9.99 -4.87 -3.88
N PRO A 38 -8.84 -4.24 -3.56
CA PRO A 38 -8.03 -3.55 -4.55
C PRO A 38 -7.30 -4.52 -5.48
N SER A 39 -6.86 -4.03 -6.64
CA SER A 39 -6.03 -4.76 -7.60
C SER A 39 -4.64 -4.13 -7.75
N GLY A 40 -3.61 -4.94 -7.96
CA GLY A 40 -2.26 -4.44 -8.31
C GLY A 40 -1.99 -4.43 -9.82
N ALA A 41 -1.08 -3.57 -10.26
CA ALA A 41 -0.53 -3.57 -11.63
C ALA A 41 0.69 -4.49 -11.75
N SER A 42 1.64 -4.40 -10.80
CA SER A 42 2.71 -5.37 -10.61
C SER A 42 2.24 -6.45 -9.61
N THR A 43 2.25 -7.70 -10.05
CA THR A 43 1.90 -8.88 -9.23
C THR A 43 3.13 -9.77 -9.16
N GLY A 44 3.76 -9.84 -7.97
CA GLY A 44 4.91 -10.71 -7.75
C GLY A 44 4.54 -12.19 -7.89
N VAL A 45 5.48 -13.02 -8.37
CA VAL A 45 5.29 -14.48 -8.56
C VAL A 45 4.99 -15.26 -7.27
N HIS A 46 5.17 -14.62 -6.11
CA HIS A 46 4.97 -15.19 -4.79
C HIS A 46 3.73 -14.64 -4.07
N GLU A 47 2.99 -13.71 -4.68
CA GLU A 47 1.73 -13.19 -4.11
C GLU A 47 0.65 -14.28 -4.08
N ALA A 48 -0.29 -14.13 -3.14
CA ALA A 48 -1.57 -14.82 -3.23
C ALA A 48 -2.26 -14.45 -4.55
N LEU A 49 -2.81 -15.45 -5.24
CA LEU A 49 -3.23 -15.30 -6.62
C LEU A 49 -4.61 -14.66 -6.72
N GLU A 50 -4.67 -13.50 -7.38
CA GLU A 50 -5.94 -12.92 -7.81
C GLU A 50 -6.57 -13.78 -8.92
N LEU A 51 -7.84 -14.17 -8.75
CA LEU A 51 -8.55 -14.94 -9.76
C LEU A 51 -9.21 -14.03 -10.80
N ARG A 52 -8.81 -14.19 -12.07
CA ARG A 52 -9.33 -13.48 -13.25
C ARG A 52 -9.99 -14.47 -14.21
N ASP A 53 -11.06 -14.04 -14.88
CA ASP A 53 -11.86 -14.90 -15.78
C ASP A 53 -11.13 -15.25 -17.09
N GLY A 54 -10.18 -14.42 -17.54
CA GLY A 54 -9.61 -14.52 -18.88
C GLY A 54 -10.65 -14.26 -19.99
N GLY A 55 -10.33 -14.68 -21.22
CA GLY A 55 -11.22 -14.52 -22.37
C GLY A 55 -11.40 -13.06 -22.84
N SER A 56 -12.50 -12.80 -23.56
CA SER A 56 -12.74 -11.50 -24.22
C SER A 56 -13.40 -10.45 -23.32
N ARG A 57 -14.10 -10.87 -22.25
CA ARG A 57 -14.84 -9.96 -21.37
C ARG A 57 -13.87 -9.13 -20.54
N TYR A 58 -14.02 -7.81 -20.59
CA TYR A 58 -13.11 -6.86 -19.92
C TYR A 58 -11.63 -7.07 -20.26
N ALA A 59 -11.33 -7.42 -21.52
CA ALA A 59 -9.96 -7.72 -21.97
C ALA A 59 -9.27 -8.80 -21.09
N GLY A 60 -10.03 -9.81 -20.67
CA GLY A 60 -9.54 -10.89 -19.83
C GLY A 60 -9.53 -10.60 -18.33
N LYS A 61 -9.83 -9.36 -17.92
CA LYS A 61 -9.77 -8.91 -16.51
C LYS A 61 -11.10 -9.05 -15.76
N GLY A 62 -12.02 -9.87 -16.26
CA GLY A 62 -13.25 -10.23 -15.53
C GLY A 62 -12.97 -10.93 -14.20
N VAL A 63 -13.94 -10.92 -13.28
CA VAL A 63 -13.85 -11.54 -11.94
C VAL A 63 -15.14 -12.29 -11.56
N LEU A 64 -15.94 -12.71 -12.53
CA LEU A 64 -17.19 -13.42 -12.27
C LEU A 64 -16.95 -14.75 -11.54
N THR A 65 -15.84 -15.41 -11.82
CA THR A 65 -15.44 -16.64 -11.11
C THR A 65 -15.18 -16.34 -9.63
N ALA A 66 -14.41 -15.29 -9.32
CA ALA A 66 -14.17 -14.87 -7.95
C ALA A 66 -15.47 -14.44 -7.23
N VAL A 67 -16.37 -13.73 -7.92
CA VAL A 67 -17.69 -13.34 -7.38
C VAL A 67 -18.56 -14.56 -7.06
N ALA A 68 -18.53 -15.60 -7.90
CA ALA A 68 -19.21 -16.86 -7.62
C ALA A 68 -18.60 -17.53 -6.38
N ASN A 69 -17.26 -17.56 -6.28
CA ASN A 69 -16.55 -18.13 -5.14
C ASN A 69 -16.88 -17.43 -3.81
N VAL A 70 -17.01 -16.09 -3.79
CA VAL A 70 -17.46 -15.32 -2.61
C VAL A 70 -18.82 -15.84 -2.11
N LYS A 71 -19.75 -16.08 -3.03
CA LYS A 71 -21.08 -16.59 -2.67
C LYS A 71 -21.00 -18.01 -2.11
N ASP A 72 -20.19 -18.87 -2.74
CA ASP A 72 -20.06 -20.27 -2.35
C ASP A 72 -19.43 -20.43 -0.97
N VAL A 73 -18.31 -19.74 -0.70
CA VAL A 73 -17.73 -19.74 0.66
C VAL A 73 -18.62 -19.03 1.66
N GLY A 74 -19.36 -18.02 1.22
CA GLY A 74 -20.28 -17.32 2.09
C GLY A 74 -21.35 -18.23 2.70
N THR A 75 -21.83 -19.23 1.97
CA THR A 75 -22.78 -20.21 2.54
C THR A 75 -22.21 -21.00 3.72
N GLN A 76 -20.90 -21.20 3.76
CA GLN A 76 -20.22 -21.95 4.83
C GLN A 76 -20.04 -21.14 6.11
N LEU A 77 -20.11 -19.80 6.04
CA LEU A 77 -19.97 -18.92 7.21
C LEU A 77 -21.32 -18.49 7.80
N ILE A 78 -22.45 -18.98 7.28
CA ILE A 78 -23.77 -18.66 7.86
C ILE A 78 -23.82 -19.18 9.30
N GLY A 79 -24.10 -18.28 10.25
CA GLY A 79 -24.13 -18.59 11.67
C GLY A 79 -22.77 -18.50 12.37
N ALA A 80 -21.68 -18.23 11.65
CA ALA A 80 -20.38 -17.91 12.27
C ALA A 80 -20.46 -16.60 13.07
N ASP A 81 -19.68 -16.50 14.13
CA ASP A 81 -19.51 -15.24 14.87
C ASP A 81 -18.53 -14.34 14.11
N PRO A 82 -18.94 -13.17 13.58
CA PRO A 82 -18.05 -12.28 12.85
C PRO A 82 -16.95 -11.66 13.72
N VAL A 83 -17.02 -11.76 15.05
CA VAL A 83 -15.94 -11.33 15.96
C VAL A 83 -14.77 -12.32 15.93
N ASP A 84 -15.01 -13.59 15.61
CA ASP A 84 -13.97 -14.63 15.51
C ASP A 84 -13.33 -14.63 14.12
N GLN A 85 -12.56 -13.57 13.85
CA GLN A 85 -11.89 -13.36 12.56
C GLN A 85 -10.95 -14.53 12.20
N ALA A 86 -10.25 -15.10 13.18
CA ALA A 86 -9.32 -16.20 12.95
C ALA A 86 -10.05 -17.45 12.46
N ASN A 87 -11.16 -17.83 13.09
CA ASN A 87 -11.98 -18.95 12.64
C ASN A 87 -12.57 -18.71 11.24
N ILE A 88 -13.03 -17.48 10.94
CA ILE A 88 -13.55 -17.15 9.60
C ILE A 88 -12.47 -17.30 8.54
N ASP A 89 -11.29 -16.72 8.76
CA ASP A 89 -10.18 -16.81 7.81
C ASP A 89 -9.68 -18.25 7.67
N GLU A 90 -9.65 -19.04 8.74
CA GLU A 90 -9.30 -20.46 8.71
C GLU A 90 -10.28 -21.28 7.84
N VAL A 91 -11.59 -21.03 7.96
CA VAL A 91 -12.60 -21.68 7.12
C VAL A 91 -12.37 -21.33 5.64
N LEU A 92 -12.11 -20.05 5.33
CA LEU A 92 -11.87 -19.59 3.96
C LEU A 92 -10.61 -20.22 3.36
N ILE A 93 -9.50 -20.22 4.10
CA ILE A 93 -8.22 -20.79 3.68
C ILE A 93 -8.34 -22.30 3.50
N THR A 94 -9.04 -22.99 4.41
CA THR A 94 -9.28 -24.44 4.32
C THR A 94 -10.17 -24.81 3.12
N ALA A 95 -11.20 -24.00 2.84
CA ALA A 95 -12.07 -24.21 1.68
C ALA A 95 -11.32 -24.05 0.34
N ASP A 96 -10.35 -23.14 0.29
CA ASP A 96 -9.43 -23.01 -0.83
C ASP A 96 -8.49 -24.22 -0.92
N GLY A 97 -7.74 -24.51 0.14
CA GLY A 97 -6.85 -25.67 0.23
C GLY A 97 -5.59 -25.58 -0.63
N THR A 98 -5.26 -24.41 -1.20
CA THR A 98 -4.02 -24.18 -1.95
C THR A 98 -3.13 -23.17 -1.22
N GLU A 99 -1.81 -23.32 -1.39
CA GLU A 99 -0.82 -22.44 -0.73
C GLU A 99 -0.97 -20.97 -1.14
N ASN A 100 -1.30 -20.71 -2.40
CA ASN A 100 -1.39 -19.38 -2.98
C ASN A 100 -2.82 -18.87 -3.16
N LYS A 101 -3.82 -19.50 -2.52
CA LYS A 101 -5.23 -19.10 -2.63
C LYS A 101 -5.79 -19.15 -4.06
N GLY A 102 -5.22 -19.99 -4.92
CA GLY A 102 -5.49 -20.03 -6.36
C GLY A 102 -6.78 -20.72 -6.77
N LYS A 103 -7.43 -21.49 -5.88
CA LYS A 103 -8.70 -22.19 -6.21
C LYS A 103 -9.89 -21.25 -6.12
N LEU A 104 -10.01 -20.52 -5.01
CA LEU A 104 -11.05 -19.53 -4.76
C LEU A 104 -10.67 -18.14 -5.27
N GLY A 105 -9.38 -17.84 -5.28
CA GLY A 105 -8.84 -16.51 -5.56
C GLY A 105 -8.64 -15.72 -4.27
N ALA A 106 -7.45 -15.14 -4.11
CA ALA A 106 -7.12 -14.25 -3.00
C ALA A 106 -8.09 -13.06 -2.91
N ASN A 107 -8.59 -12.58 -4.05
CA ASN A 107 -9.60 -11.54 -4.13
C ASN A 107 -10.98 -11.96 -3.60
N ALA A 108 -11.37 -13.23 -3.72
CA ALA A 108 -12.63 -13.72 -3.13
C ALA A 108 -12.50 -13.87 -1.61
N ILE A 109 -11.42 -14.50 -1.16
CA ILE A 109 -11.14 -14.74 0.27
C ILE A 109 -11.03 -13.40 1.01
N LEU A 110 -10.21 -12.47 0.48
CA LEU A 110 -10.00 -11.19 1.13
C LEU A 110 -11.28 -10.36 1.21
N ALA A 111 -12.13 -10.39 0.18
CA ALA A 111 -13.39 -9.65 0.19
C ALA A 111 -14.27 -10.08 1.38
N VAL A 112 -14.41 -11.39 1.58
CA VAL A 112 -15.18 -11.94 2.70
C VAL A 112 -14.50 -11.66 4.04
N SER A 113 -13.18 -11.84 4.12
CA SER A 113 -12.38 -11.58 5.30
C SER A 113 -12.51 -10.14 5.81
N MET A 114 -12.41 -9.14 4.92
CA MET A 114 -12.58 -7.72 5.24
C MET A 114 -14.02 -7.37 5.61
N ALA A 115 -15.01 -7.94 4.91
CA ALA A 115 -16.42 -7.73 5.24
C ALA A 115 -16.76 -8.32 6.61
N ALA A 116 -16.15 -9.46 6.96
CA ALA A 116 -16.31 -10.11 8.26
C ALA A 116 -15.72 -9.25 9.38
N ALA A 117 -14.51 -8.68 9.20
CA ALA A 117 -13.92 -7.76 10.17
C ALA A 117 -14.80 -6.52 10.42
N LYS A 118 -15.44 -5.98 9.36
CA LYS A 118 -16.41 -4.87 9.50
C LYS A 118 -17.66 -5.29 10.27
N ALA A 119 -18.17 -6.49 10.01
CA ALA A 119 -19.29 -7.06 10.76
C ALA A 119 -18.89 -7.35 12.22
N GLY A 120 -17.66 -7.81 12.46
CA GLY A 120 -17.11 -8.09 13.79
C GLY A 120 -17.03 -6.84 14.63
N ALA A 121 -16.52 -5.74 14.06
CA ALA A 121 -16.51 -4.42 14.68
C ALA A 121 -17.93 -3.96 15.07
N TRP A 122 -18.89 -4.11 14.16
CA TRP A 122 -20.30 -3.80 14.44
C TRP A 122 -20.88 -4.65 15.57
N VAL A 123 -20.69 -5.98 15.54
CA VAL A 123 -21.20 -6.88 16.58
C VAL A 123 -20.54 -6.61 17.94
N ALA A 124 -19.25 -6.28 17.95
CA ALA A 124 -18.50 -5.89 19.14
C ALA A 124 -18.84 -4.47 19.63
N GLN A 125 -19.63 -3.70 18.85
CA GLN A 125 -20.02 -2.32 19.14
C GLN A 125 -18.80 -1.39 19.34
N VAL A 126 -17.78 -1.58 18.51
CA VAL A 126 -16.58 -0.74 18.48
C VAL A 126 -16.29 -0.28 17.05
N PRO A 127 -15.59 0.85 16.86
CA PRO A 127 -15.07 1.25 15.55
C PRO A 127 -14.15 0.18 14.94
N LEU A 128 -14.04 0.17 13.61
CA LEU A 128 -13.24 -0.84 12.91
C LEU A 128 -11.76 -0.81 13.32
N TYR A 129 -11.15 0.38 13.43
CA TYR A 129 -9.76 0.50 13.91
C TYR A 129 -9.55 -0.12 15.30
N ALA A 130 -10.53 0.01 16.21
CA ALA A 130 -10.45 -0.56 17.55
C ALA A 130 -10.64 -2.09 17.54
N HIS A 131 -11.53 -2.60 16.67
CA HIS A 131 -11.67 -4.03 16.45
C HIS A 131 -10.38 -4.65 15.90
N LEU A 132 -9.77 -4.01 14.88
CA LEU A 132 -8.50 -4.46 14.30
C LEU A 132 -7.35 -4.40 15.32
N ALA A 133 -7.32 -3.39 16.19
CA ALA A 133 -6.37 -3.33 17.31
C ALA A 133 -6.53 -4.53 18.26
N ASN A 134 -7.77 -4.86 18.65
CA ASN A 134 -8.04 -6.01 19.51
C ASN A 134 -7.60 -7.33 18.85
N LEU A 135 -7.90 -7.52 17.56
CA LEU A 135 -7.46 -8.69 16.80
C LEU A 135 -5.93 -8.79 16.72
N ALA A 136 -5.24 -7.65 16.60
CA ALA A 136 -3.78 -7.56 16.58
C ALA A 136 -3.13 -7.66 17.97
N GLY A 137 -3.91 -7.86 19.04
CA GLY A 137 -3.40 -7.87 20.43
C GLY A 137 -2.82 -6.52 20.89
N ARG A 138 -3.29 -5.41 20.31
CA ARG A 138 -2.85 -4.05 20.64
C ARG A 138 -3.73 -3.44 21.73
N SER A 139 -3.13 -2.53 22.51
CA SER A 139 -3.90 -1.70 23.44
C SER A 139 -4.87 -0.81 22.67
N THR A 140 -6.06 -0.61 23.24
CA THR A 140 -7.09 0.32 22.76
C THR A 140 -7.19 1.57 23.65
N GLU A 141 -6.24 1.76 24.57
CA GLU A 141 -6.18 2.94 25.45
C GLU A 141 -5.51 4.16 24.77
N ALA A 142 -4.63 3.90 23.80
CA ALA A 142 -3.95 4.93 23.03
C ALA A 142 -3.67 4.42 21.62
N TYR A 143 -3.79 5.30 20.64
CA TYR A 143 -3.62 5.00 19.23
C TYR A 143 -2.55 5.89 18.60
N THR A 144 -1.93 5.36 17.55
CA THR A 144 -0.94 6.07 16.76
C THR A 144 -1.52 6.37 15.38
N MET A 145 -1.61 7.65 15.03
CA MET A 145 -1.96 8.06 13.67
C MET A 145 -0.75 7.83 12.75
N PRO A 146 -0.93 7.37 11.51
CA PRO A 146 0.19 7.09 10.63
C PRO A 146 0.72 8.37 9.96
N VAL A 147 2.04 8.46 9.77
CA VAL A 147 2.65 9.43 8.84
C VAL A 147 2.23 9.06 7.40
N PRO A 148 1.62 9.98 6.63
CA PRO A 148 1.26 9.70 5.25
C PRO A 148 2.48 9.85 4.32
N LEU A 149 2.79 8.81 3.55
CA LEU A 149 3.74 8.86 2.44
C LEU A 149 2.98 9.14 1.15
N LEU A 150 3.11 10.37 0.66
CA LEU A 150 2.27 10.92 -0.39
C LEU A 150 2.98 10.81 -1.74
N ASN A 151 2.57 9.89 -2.60
CA ASN A 151 3.14 9.73 -3.94
C ASN A 151 2.79 10.95 -4.83
N VAL A 152 3.79 11.72 -5.25
CA VAL A 152 3.58 13.01 -5.94
C VAL A 152 4.23 13.09 -7.33
N ILE A 153 5.22 12.25 -7.64
CA ILE A 153 5.75 12.08 -9.00
C ILE A 153 5.83 10.59 -9.31
N ASN A 154 5.32 10.20 -10.48
CA ASN A 154 5.34 8.84 -10.98
C ASN A 154 6.37 8.67 -12.09
N GLY A 155 7.04 7.52 -12.09
CA GLY A 155 7.88 6.98 -13.15
C GLY A 155 7.61 5.49 -13.34
N GLY A 156 8.59 4.72 -13.80
CA GLY A 156 8.49 3.27 -13.97
C GLY A 156 7.28 2.88 -14.83
N GLU A 157 6.58 1.81 -14.45
CA GLU A 157 5.35 1.37 -15.14
C GLU A 157 4.12 2.24 -14.85
N HIS A 158 4.19 3.15 -13.86
CA HIS A 158 3.08 4.03 -13.46
C HIS A 158 2.97 5.32 -14.30
N ALA A 159 3.92 5.57 -15.22
CA ALA A 159 3.95 6.75 -16.06
C ALA A 159 4.50 6.47 -17.47
N GLY A 160 4.18 7.32 -18.44
CA GLY A 160 4.73 7.23 -19.81
C GLY A 160 6.06 7.97 -20.02
N ASN A 161 6.67 8.52 -18.96
CA ASN A 161 7.90 9.33 -19.03
C ASN A 161 9.19 8.47 -19.01
N GLY A 162 10.37 9.09 -19.09
CA GLY A 162 11.65 8.38 -19.07
C GLY A 162 12.21 8.06 -17.67
N LEU A 163 11.47 8.32 -16.60
CA LEU A 163 11.88 7.96 -15.24
C LEU A 163 11.85 6.45 -15.06
N ALA A 164 12.96 5.88 -14.58
CA ALA A 164 13.04 4.46 -14.27
C ALA A 164 12.40 4.10 -12.92
N MET A 165 12.57 4.97 -11.91
CA MET A 165 12.03 4.75 -10.57
C MET A 165 10.53 5.02 -10.55
N GLN A 166 9.78 4.19 -9.83
CA GLN A 166 8.33 4.16 -9.93
C GLN A 166 7.65 5.32 -9.21
N GLU A 167 8.09 5.67 -8.01
CA GLU A 167 7.40 6.68 -7.20
C GLU A 167 8.34 7.53 -6.34
N PHE A 168 7.97 8.80 -6.22
CA PHE A 168 8.64 9.77 -5.37
C PHE A 168 7.60 10.41 -4.45
N MET A 169 7.82 10.24 -3.15
CA MET A 169 6.84 10.53 -2.11
C MET A 169 7.30 11.64 -1.18
N LEU A 170 6.34 12.39 -0.64
CA LEU A 170 6.55 13.35 0.45
C LEU A 170 6.29 12.67 1.80
N VAL A 171 7.11 13.01 2.79
CA VAL A 171 7.01 12.51 4.18
C VAL A 171 6.90 13.70 5.14
N PRO A 172 5.71 14.04 5.68
CA PRO A 172 5.55 15.17 6.61
C PRO A 172 6.14 14.87 8.01
N ARG A 173 7.46 14.85 8.14
CA ARG A 173 8.20 14.34 9.31
C ARG A 173 7.81 14.94 10.66
N SER A 174 7.51 16.23 10.71
CA SER A 174 7.38 16.97 11.98
C SER A 174 6.05 17.71 12.11
N ALA A 175 4.98 17.19 11.50
CA ALA A 175 3.64 17.73 11.68
C ALA A 175 3.14 17.54 13.13
N ASP A 176 2.25 18.41 13.59
CA ASP A 176 1.68 18.32 14.94
C ASP A 176 0.56 17.27 15.05
N SER A 177 -0.06 16.93 13.92
CA SER A 177 -1.16 15.97 13.82
C SER A 177 -1.23 15.37 12.42
N PHE A 178 -2.04 14.33 12.23
CA PHE A 178 -2.32 13.78 10.91
C PHE A 178 -3.00 14.82 10.00
N ALA A 179 -3.97 15.59 10.50
CA ALA A 179 -4.59 16.69 9.77
C ALA A 179 -3.56 17.72 9.28
N ASP A 180 -2.58 18.07 10.13
CA ASP A 180 -1.52 18.99 9.74
C ASP A 180 -0.56 18.35 8.72
N ALA A 181 -0.20 17.08 8.89
CA ALA A 181 0.62 16.33 7.94
C ALA A 181 0.00 16.30 6.54
N LEU A 182 -1.31 16.01 6.46
CA LEU A 182 -2.04 15.98 5.19
C LEU A 182 -2.13 17.38 4.56
N ARG A 183 -2.33 18.43 5.37
CA ARG A 183 -2.32 19.83 4.91
C ARG A 183 -0.97 20.19 4.30
N MET A 184 0.13 19.95 5.01
CA MET A 184 1.50 20.21 4.53
C MET A 184 1.75 19.51 3.19
N GLY A 185 1.41 18.23 3.11
CA GLY A 185 1.56 17.44 1.88
C GLY A 185 0.73 17.95 0.71
N ALA A 186 -0.52 18.34 0.94
CA ALA A 186 -1.40 18.90 -0.08
C ALA A 186 -0.91 20.26 -0.60
N GLU A 187 -0.39 21.12 0.28
CA GLU A 187 0.21 22.40 -0.09
C GLU A 187 1.44 22.20 -0.99
N VAL A 188 2.37 21.31 -0.61
CA VAL A 188 3.54 20.97 -1.45
C VAL A 188 3.09 20.37 -2.79
N TYR A 189 2.09 19.48 -2.81
CA TYR A 189 1.55 18.92 -4.06
C TYR A 189 1.01 19.99 -5.01
N HIS A 190 0.31 21.02 -4.49
CA HIS A 190 -0.16 22.14 -5.31
C HIS A 190 0.95 23.07 -5.77
N VAL A 191 1.98 23.31 -4.95
CA VAL A 191 3.17 24.06 -5.35
C VAL A 191 3.93 23.32 -6.45
N LEU A 192 4.13 22.01 -6.28
CA LEU A 192 4.75 21.13 -7.27
C LEU A 192 3.99 21.17 -8.60
N LYS A 193 2.66 21.12 -8.56
CA LYS A 193 1.82 21.29 -9.77
C LYS A 193 2.15 22.57 -10.52
N GLY A 194 2.34 23.68 -9.80
CA GLY A 194 2.71 24.97 -10.38
C GLY A 194 4.07 24.93 -11.06
N LEU A 195 5.08 24.36 -10.37
CA LEU A 195 6.44 24.24 -10.91
C LEU A 195 6.50 23.32 -12.13
N ILE A 196 5.79 22.19 -12.09
CA ILE A 196 5.68 21.28 -13.24
C ILE A 196 5.02 21.99 -14.42
N LYS A 197 3.94 22.72 -14.19
CA LYS A 197 3.24 23.46 -15.26
C LYS A 197 4.14 24.52 -15.90
N GLU A 198 4.99 25.16 -15.11
CA GLU A 198 5.95 26.17 -15.59
C GLU A 198 7.07 25.53 -16.43
N ALA A 199 7.63 24.40 -15.98
CA ALA A 199 8.75 23.73 -16.63
C ALA A 199 8.36 22.84 -17.82
N TYR A 200 7.21 22.17 -17.75
CA TYR A 200 6.79 21.12 -18.69
C TYR A 200 5.44 21.42 -19.37
N GLY A 201 4.84 22.58 -19.09
CA GLY A 201 3.56 23.00 -19.67
C GLY A 201 2.33 22.36 -19.00
N PRO A 202 1.12 22.72 -19.47
CA PRO A 202 -0.14 22.29 -18.87
C PRO A 202 -0.40 20.78 -18.94
N ASP A 203 0.20 20.08 -19.91
CA ASP A 203 0.02 18.63 -20.05
C ASP A 203 0.88 17.85 -19.03
N GLY A 204 1.97 18.44 -18.55
CA GLY A 204 2.85 17.83 -17.55
C GLY A 204 2.20 17.62 -16.17
N VAL A 205 1.06 18.28 -15.90
CA VAL A 205 0.32 18.14 -14.63
C VAL A 205 -0.82 17.12 -14.71
N ALA A 206 -0.84 16.28 -15.76
CA ALA A 206 -1.64 15.06 -15.74
C ALA A 206 -1.15 14.13 -14.62
N VAL A 207 -2.08 13.35 -14.06
CA VAL A 207 -1.82 12.45 -12.94
C VAL A 207 -1.89 11.00 -13.39
N GLY A 208 -1.01 10.15 -12.84
CA GLY A 208 -1.05 8.70 -13.05
C GLY A 208 -2.09 8.01 -12.15
N ASP A 209 -2.00 6.68 -12.07
CA ASP A 209 -2.96 5.83 -11.36
C ASP A 209 -3.12 6.19 -9.88
N GLU A 210 -2.04 6.65 -9.24
CA GLU A 210 -1.99 6.97 -7.82
C GLU A 210 -2.09 8.47 -7.51
N GLY A 211 -2.37 9.28 -8.52
CA GLY A 211 -2.59 10.73 -8.37
C GLY A 211 -1.33 11.59 -8.42
N GLY A 212 -0.14 10.97 -8.38
CA GLY A 212 1.14 11.65 -8.63
C GLY A 212 1.23 12.16 -10.06
N PHE A 213 2.00 13.24 -10.28
CA PHE A 213 2.20 13.80 -11.62
C PHE A 213 3.12 12.93 -12.45
N ALA A 214 2.95 12.94 -13.77
CA ALA A 214 3.79 12.21 -14.71
C ALA A 214 4.42 13.16 -15.76
N PRO A 215 5.22 14.17 -15.33
CA PRO A 215 5.88 15.07 -16.27
C PRO A 215 6.90 14.31 -17.13
N ALA A 216 7.21 14.87 -18.30
CA ALA A 216 8.23 14.34 -19.22
C ALA A 216 9.66 14.59 -18.67
N ILE A 217 9.97 13.92 -17.56
CA ILE A 217 11.27 13.91 -16.89
C ILE A 217 11.94 12.57 -17.20
N ASP A 218 13.24 12.62 -17.48
CA ASP A 218 14.04 11.43 -17.82
C ASP A 218 15.12 11.10 -16.75
N SER A 219 15.28 11.97 -15.76
CA SER A 219 16.28 11.89 -14.69
C SER A 219 15.65 11.88 -13.30
N ASN A 220 15.97 10.86 -12.51
CA ASN A 220 15.52 10.76 -11.11
C ASN A 220 16.04 11.94 -10.26
N THR A 221 17.28 12.39 -10.50
CA THR A 221 17.85 13.59 -9.87
C THR A 221 17.01 14.84 -10.16
N ALA A 222 16.55 15.01 -11.39
CA ALA A 222 15.71 16.16 -11.75
C ALA A 222 14.33 16.10 -11.07
N ALA A 223 13.76 14.89 -10.90
CA ALA A 223 12.54 14.71 -10.11
C ALA A 223 12.75 15.07 -8.63
N LEU A 224 13.86 14.63 -8.02
CA LEU A 224 14.22 14.95 -6.63
C LEU A 224 14.50 16.45 -6.43
N ASP A 225 15.26 17.09 -7.33
CA ASP A 225 15.52 18.53 -7.28
C ASP A 225 14.22 19.35 -7.37
N LEU A 226 13.28 18.92 -8.23
CA LEU A 226 11.97 19.55 -8.36
C LEU A 226 11.12 19.41 -7.08
N LEU A 227 11.21 18.27 -6.40
CA LEU A 227 10.53 18.05 -5.12
C LEU A 227 11.11 18.92 -4.01
N VAL A 228 12.43 18.99 -3.88
CA VAL A 228 13.08 19.90 -2.92
C VAL A 228 12.67 21.34 -3.18
N ALA A 229 12.69 21.78 -4.45
CA ALA A 229 12.22 23.13 -4.80
C ALA A 229 10.75 23.37 -4.43
N ALA A 230 9.88 22.37 -4.56
CA ALA A 230 8.48 22.46 -4.17
C ALA A 230 8.31 22.55 -2.65
N ILE A 231 9.07 21.73 -1.90
CA ILE A 231 9.09 21.71 -0.43
C ILE A 231 9.56 23.07 0.11
N ASP A 232 10.66 23.59 -0.42
CA ASP A 232 11.24 24.88 -0.02
C ASP A 232 10.27 26.02 -0.31
N LYS A 233 9.67 26.03 -1.50
CA LYS A 233 8.70 27.05 -1.91
C LYS A 233 7.40 27.01 -1.09
N ALA A 234 7.03 25.84 -0.57
CA ALA A 234 5.90 25.70 0.34
C ALA A 234 6.24 26.06 1.80
N GLY A 235 7.52 26.24 2.13
CA GLY A 235 7.98 26.61 3.46
C GLY A 235 8.17 25.43 4.43
N TYR A 236 8.41 24.22 3.91
CA TYR A 236 8.49 22.99 4.72
C TYR A 236 9.86 22.28 4.67
N ALA A 237 10.94 23.00 4.33
CA ALA A 237 12.29 22.44 4.19
C ALA A 237 12.74 21.58 5.39
N ASP A 238 12.49 22.05 6.61
CA ASP A 238 12.90 21.37 7.84
C ASP A 238 11.90 20.31 8.32
N SER A 239 10.69 20.30 7.75
CA SER A 239 9.55 19.51 8.26
C SER A 239 9.07 18.43 7.30
N MET A 240 9.57 18.42 6.07
CA MET A 240 9.24 17.44 5.04
C MET A 240 10.49 16.62 4.68
N GLY A 241 10.32 15.32 4.50
CA GLY A 241 11.29 14.42 3.92
C GLY A 241 10.77 13.79 2.63
N LEU A 242 11.54 12.89 2.07
CA LEU A 242 11.26 12.20 0.82
C LEU A 242 11.33 10.69 1.00
N ALA A 243 10.55 9.95 0.24
CA ALA A 243 10.62 8.49 0.17
C ALA A 243 10.55 8.04 -1.30
N MET A 244 11.13 6.89 -1.62
CA MET A 244 11.23 6.40 -2.99
C MET A 244 10.84 4.94 -3.11
N ASP A 245 9.83 4.67 -3.95
CA ASP A 245 9.58 3.32 -4.45
C ASP A 245 10.27 3.17 -5.80
N VAL A 246 11.32 2.35 -5.81
CA VAL A 246 12.14 2.16 -7.00
C VAL A 246 11.48 1.18 -7.96
N ALA A 247 10.82 0.13 -7.47
CA ALA A 247 10.38 -1.04 -8.25
C ALA A 247 11.50 -1.64 -9.14
N ALA A 248 12.68 -1.90 -8.57
CA ALA A 248 13.89 -2.29 -9.33
C ALA A 248 13.73 -3.57 -10.18
N SER A 249 12.78 -4.43 -9.82
CA SER A 249 12.44 -5.64 -10.57
C SER A 249 12.00 -5.33 -12.02
N GLU A 250 11.35 -4.19 -12.24
CA GLU A 250 10.79 -3.80 -13.55
C GLU A 250 11.86 -3.44 -14.59
N PHE A 251 13.06 -3.10 -14.12
CA PHE A 251 14.19 -2.74 -14.98
C PHE A 251 15.44 -3.60 -14.71
N PHE A 252 15.24 -4.77 -14.08
CA PHE A 252 16.29 -5.76 -13.89
C PHE A 252 16.37 -6.71 -15.10
N ASP A 253 17.55 -6.85 -15.67
CA ASP A 253 17.87 -7.87 -16.67
C ASP A 253 18.38 -9.13 -15.95
N PRO A 254 17.60 -10.22 -15.92
CA PRO A 254 18.00 -11.46 -15.24
C PRO A 254 19.13 -12.20 -15.94
N ASP A 255 19.31 -12.02 -17.26
CA ASP A 255 20.35 -12.69 -18.03
C ASP A 255 21.71 -12.00 -17.82
N ALA A 256 21.71 -10.66 -17.79
CA ALA A 256 22.91 -9.87 -17.55
C ALA A 256 23.22 -9.67 -16.05
N GLY A 257 22.23 -9.80 -15.17
CA GLY A 257 22.35 -9.48 -13.75
C GLY A 257 22.54 -7.98 -13.49
N THR A 258 22.00 -7.13 -14.36
CA THR A 258 22.16 -5.67 -14.32
C THR A 258 20.82 -4.95 -14.33
N TYR A 259 20.83 -3.67 -14.00
CA TYR A 259 19.66 -2.81 -13.92
C TYR A 259 19.75 -1.69 -14.96
N ASP A 260 18.73 -1.54 -15.79
CA ASP A 260 18.74 -0.58 -16.90
C ASP A 260 17.83 0.63 -16.60
N LEU A 261 18.42 1.74 -16.16
CA LEU A 261 17.65 2.95 -15.90
C LEU A 261 17.15 3.66 -17.18
N GLY A 262 17.51 3.17 -18.37
CA GLY A 262 17.07 3.66 -19.67
C GLY A 262 16.05 2.77 -20.37
N PHE A 263 15.50 1.74 -19.70
CA PHE A 263 14.69 0.68 -20.32
C PHE A 263 13.49 1.17 -21.16
N LYS A 264 12.98 2.37 -20.87
CA LYS A 264 11.85 3.02 -21.57
C LYS A 264 12.25 3.88 -22.77
N THR A 265 13.54 4.18 -22.92
CA THR A 265 14.07 5.02 -24.00
C THR A 265 14.44 4.15 -25.19
N GLN A 266 13.97 4.51 -26.39
CA GLN A 266 14.33 3.80 -27.62
C GLN A 266 14.76 4.81 -28.70
N PRO A 267 15.94 4.63 -29.34
CA PRO A 267 16.90 3.55 -29.12
C PRO A 267 17.63 3.67 -27.77
N ASN A 268 17.80 2.56 -27.07
CA ASN A 268 18.58 2.48 -25.84
C ASN A 268 20.07 2.23 -26.17
N ASP A 269 20.97 3.08 -25.67
CA ASP A 269 22.42 3.00 -25.93
C ASP A 269 23.19 2.24 -24.83
N GLY A 270 22.50 1.76 -23.79
CA GLY A 270 23.10 1.03 -22.67
C GLY A 270 23.92 1.88 -21.72
N SER A 271 23.97 3.21 -21.89
CA SER A 271 24.76 4.12 -21.04
C SER A 271 24.29 4.19 -19.59
N ARG A 272 23.06 3.75 -19.33
CA ARG A 272 22.38 3.79 -18.03
C ARG A 272 22.24 2.42 -17.37
N VAL A 273 22.98 1.42 -17.86
CA VAL A 273 23.01 0.07 -17.27
C VAL A 273 23.98 0.02 -16.09
N LEU A 274 23.49 -0.43 -14.95
CA LEU A 274 24.20 -0.48 -13.68
C LEU A 274 24.24 -1.92 -13.12
N SER A 275 25.36 -2.29 -12.50
CA SER A 275 25.38 -3.44 -11.59
C SER A 275 24.61 -3.13 -10.30
N GLY A 276 24.21 -4.16 -9.55
CA GLY A 276 23.56 -3.96 -8.24
C GLY A 276 24.40 -3.17 -7.23
N GLY A 277 25.73 -3.26 -7.31
CA GLY A 277 26.65 -2.44 -6.51
C GLY A 277 26.58 -0.96 -6.90
N GLN A 278 26.68 -0.65 -8.20
CA GLN A 278 26.56 0.72 -8.70
C GLN A 278 25.19 1.33 -8.42
N LEU A 279 24.12 0.52 -8.49
CA LEU A 279 22.78 0.96 -8.14
C LEU A 279 22.66 1.30 -6.64
N SER A 280 23.26 0.48 -5.77
CA SER A 280 23.32 0.75 -4.33
C SER A 280 24.17 1.99 -4.01
N ASP A 281 25.21 2.25 -4.79
CA ASP A 281 26.01 3.47 -4.70
C ASP A 281 25.21 4.70 -5.09
N LEU A 282 24.43 4.63 -6.17
CA LEU A 282 23.53 5.69 -6.60
C LEU A 282 22.48 6.02 -5.53
N TYR A 283 21.90 5.02 -4.87
CA TYR A 283 20.93 5.27 -3.80
C TYR A 283 21.57 5.91 -2.58
N ALA A 284 22.78 5.51 -2.22
CA ALA A 284 23.54 6.17 -1.15
C ALA A 284 23.89 7.62 -1.49
N GLU A 285 24.18 7.92 -2.76
CA GLU A 285 24.36 9.31 -3.23
C GLU A 285 23.06 10.13 -3.05
N TYR A 286 21.92 9.56 -3.43
CA TYR A 286 20.62 10.22 -3.23
C TYR A 286 20.32 10.43 -1.75
N ALA A 287 20.53 9.42 -0.90
CA ALA A 287 20.33 9.52 0.55
C ALA A 287 21.22 10.58 1.22
N ALA A 288 22.42 10.79 0.67
CA ALA A 288 23.35 11.80 1.18
C ALA A 288 23.02 13.22 0.70
N LYS A 289 22.43 13.37 -0.49
CA LYS A 289 22.13 14.68 -1.12
C LYS A 289 20.74 15.20 -0.79
N TYR A 290 19.77 14.30 -0.63
CA TYR A 290 18.35 14.61 -0.43
C TYR A 290 17.87 14.09 0.93
N PRO A 291 16.84 14.69 1.53
CA PRO A 291 16.29 14.23 2.81
C PRO A 291 15.46 12.94 2.61
N ILE A 292 16.11 11.85 2.19
CA ILE A 292 15.43 10.59 1.92
C ILE A 292 15.36 9.76 3.20
N ASP A 293 14.13 9.41 3.54
CA ASP A 293 13.72 8.70 4.73
C ASP A 293 13.47 7.20 4.47
N ASP A 294 13.11 6.83 3.23
CA ASP A 294 12.78 5.46 2.83
C ASP A 294 13.19 5.10 1.38
N PHE A 295 13.68 3.87 1.16
CA PHE A 295 13.97 3.25 -0.14
C PHE A 295 13.41 1.83 -0.26
N ALA A 296 13.19 1.38 -1.50
CA ALA A 296 13.02 -0.05 -1.81
C ALA A 296 14.30 -0.90 -1.55
N ASN A 297 14.12 -2.20 -1.31
CA ASN A 297 15.16 -3.05 -0.70
C ASN A 297 16.21 -3.67 -1.64
N THR A 298 17.45 -3.75 -1.16
CA THR A 298 18.42 -4.81 -1.50
C THR A 298 19.28 -5.11 -0.27
N LYS A 299 19.81 -6.33 -0.13
CA LYS A 299 20.68 -6.69 1.02
C LYS A 299 21.94 -5.81 1.12
N ALA A 300 22.54 -5.48 -0.03
CA ALA A 300 23.68 -4.57 -0.09
C ALA A 300 23.33 -3.15 0.34
N LEU A 301 22.16 -2.64 -0.06
CA LEU A 301 21.66 -1.34 0.37
C LEU A 301 21.38 -1.31 1.87
N THR A 302 20.74 -2.34 2.41
CA THR A 302 20.46 -2.46 3.85
C THR A 302 21.75 -2.47 4.67
N ALA A 303 22.77 -3.19 4.25
CA ALA A 303 24.08 -3.18 4.91
C ALA A 303 24.76 -1.80 4.87
N LYS A 304 24.46 -0.97 3.86
CA LYS A 304 25.10 0.33 3.65
C LYS A 304 24.35 1.50 4.31
N LEU A 305 23.02 1.49 4.27
CA LEU A 305 22.16 2.61 4.68
C LEU A 305 21.10 2.25 5.72
N GLY A 306 20.95 0.96 6.06
CA GLY A 306 19.86 0.49 6.93
C GLY A 306 19.88 1.07 8.34
N ASP A 307 21.00 1.65 8.77
CA ASP A 307 21.09 2.39 10.04
C ASP A 307 20.49 3.79 9.97
N SER A 308 20.55 4.44 8.80
CA SER A 308 20.12 5.84 8.60
C SER A 308 18.79 6.00 7.88
N VAL A 309 18.38 5.02 7.08
CA VAL A 309 17.21 5.10 6.20
C VAL A 309 16.36 3.84 6.36
N GLN A 310 15.04 3.98 6.23
CA GLN A 310 14.16 2.83 6.16
C GLN A 310 14.34 2.16 4.79
N ILE A 311 14.45 0.85 4.79
CA ILE A 311 14.59 0.01 3.61
C ILE A 311 13.41 -0.94 3.64
N VAL A 312 12.40 -0.66 2.83
CA VAL A 312 11.11 -1.35 2.83
C VAL A 312 11.11 -2.51 1.84
N GLY A 313 10.72 -3.68 2.33
CA GLY A 313 10.46 -4.85 1.51
C GLY A 313 9.01 -4.90 1.01
N ASP A 314 8.84 -4.86 -0.30
CA ASP A 314 7.54 -5.03 -0.98
C ASP A 314 7.49 -6.38 -1.71
N ASP A 315 7.89 -6.44 -2.99
CA ASP A 315 7.93 -7.68 -3.78
C ASP A 315 8.82 -8.76 -3.17
N LEU A 316 9.83 -8.36 -2.39
CA LEU A 316 10.66 -9.31 -1.66
C LEU A 316 9.82 -10.10 -0.64
N LEU A 317 8.90 -9.43 0.04
CA LEU A 317 8.19 -9.96 1.21
C LEU A 317 6.79 -10.44 0.86
N VAL A 318 6.11 -9.77 -0.10
CA VAL A 318 4.72 -10.02 -0.54
C VAL A 318 3.76 -10.21 0.63
N THR A 319 3.97 -9.47 1.73
CA THR A 319 3.20 -9.59 2.98
C THR A 319 3.13 -11.04 3.53
N ASN A 320 4.13 -11.88 3.24
CA ASN A 320 4.15 -13.29 3.63
C ASN A 320 5.01 -13.52 4.89
N PRO A 321 4.45 -14.02 6.01
CA PRO A 321 5.19 -14.22 7.26
C PRO A 321 6.48 -15.06 7.14
N ALA A 322 6.48 -16.11 6.31
CA ALA A 322 7.65 -16.97 6.12
C ALA A 322 8.78 -16.25 5.36
N ARG A 323 8.42 -15.42 4.38
CA ARG A 323 9.40 -14.59 3.65
C ARG A 323 9.94 -13.47 4.53
N ILE A 324 9.09 -12.86 5.35
CA ILE A 324 9.50 -11.88 6.35
C ILE A 324 10.51 -12.51 7.31
N ALA A 325 10.22 -13.68 7.87
CA ALA A 325 11.15 -14.38 8.77
C ALA A 325 12.50 -14.69 8.10
N THR A 326 12.49 -15.08 6.82
CA THR A 326 13.72 -15.31 6.04
C THR A 326 14.50 -14.01 5.85
N ALA A 327 13.83 -12.92 5.45
CA ALA A 327 14.44 -11.62 5.21
C ALA A 327 14.99 -10.99 6.51
N VAL A 328 14.37 -11.24 7.65
CA VAL A 328 14.88 -10.89 8.99
C VAL A 328 16.19 -11.64 9.26
N ALA A 329 16.21 -12.96 9.08
CA ALA A 329 17.41 -13.77 9.28
C ALA A 329 18.57 -13.32 8.36
N ASP A 330 18.25 -12.89 7.15
CA ASP A 330 19.23 -12.44 6.17
C ASP A 330 19.62 -10.96 6.28
N SER A 331 18.99 -10.19 7.17
CA SER A 331 19.11 -8.73 7.26
C SER A 331 18.90 -8.05 5.90
N ALA A 332 17.88 -8.49 5.16
CA ALA A 332 17.65 -8.06 3.78
C ALA A 332 17.01 -6.67 3.67
N CYS A 333 16.21 -6.28 4.66
CA CYS A 333 15.53 -4.98 4.79
C CYS A 333 15.27 -4.69 6.28
N ASN A 334 14.65 -3.55 6.59
CA ASN A 334 14.29 -3.17 7.98
C ASN A 334 12.85 -2.63 8.09
N GLY A 335 12.06 -2.75 7.02
CA GLY A 335 10.65 -2.38 6.96
C GLY A 335 9.83 -3.36 6.11
N LEU A 336 8.55 -3.48 6.45
CA LEU A 336 7.54 -4.24 5.70
C LEU A 336 6.57 -3.29 5.01
N LEU A 337 6.38 -3.44 3.69
CA LEU A 337 5.22 -2.90 3.01
C LEU A 337 4.07 -3.90 3.12
N LEU A 338 3.04 -3.56 3.90
CA LEU A 338 1.91 -4.43 4.18
C LEU A 338 0.77 -4.14 3.20
N LYS A 339 0.57 -5.06 2.26
CA LYS A 339 -0.54 -5.05 1.30
C LYS A 339 -1.43 -6.26 1.58
N VAL A 340 -2.59 -6.01 2.19
CA VAL A 340 -3.50 -7.08 2.66
C VAL A 340 -3.88 -8.06 1.53
N ASN A 341 -4.02 -7.58 0.29
CA ASN A 341 -4.35 -8.43 -0.85
C ASN A 341 -3.19 -9.26 -1.41
N GLN A 342 -1.94 -8.97 -1.05
CA GLN A 342 -0.81 -9.84 -1.41
C GLN A 342 -0.81 -11.14 -0.60
N ILE A 343 -1.35 -11.12 0.63
CA ILE A 343 -1.46 -12.32 1.47
C ILE A 343 -2.86 -12.93 1.44
N GLY A 344 -3.91 -12.11 1.32
CA GLY A 344 -5.26 -12.54 0.96
C GLY A 344 -6.24 -12.74 2.12
N SER A 345 -5.85 -12.51 3.38
CA SER A 345 -6.77 -12.47 4.53
C SER A 345 -6.34 -11.43 5.56
N VAL A 346 -7.28 -10.98 6.40
CA VAL A 346 -7.00 -10.06 7.50
C VAL A 346 -6.10 -10.73 8.54
N THR A 347 -6.40 -11.96 8.96
CA THR A 347 -5.61 -12.69 9.97
C THR A 347 -4.15 -12.86 9.56
N GLU A 348 -3.87 -13.28 8.33
CA GLU A 348 -2.48 -13.45 7.86
C GLU A 348 -1.76 -12.10 7.71
N ALA A 349 -2.47 -11.02 7.38
CA ALA A 349 -1.89 -9.68 7.33
C ALA A 349 -1.52 -9.15 8.73
N LEU A 350 -2.36 -9.41 9.75
CA LEU A 350 -2.04 -9.10 11.14
C LEU A 350 -0.83 -9.90 11.63
N GLU A 351 -0.73 -11.17 11.25
CA GLU A 351 0.43 -12.01 11.55
C GLU A 351 1.71 -11.50 10.88
N ALA A 352 1.64 -11.10 9.60
CA ALA A 352 2.78 -10.49 8.90
C ALA A 352 3.28 -9.22 9.61
N ALA A 353 2.35 -8.36 10.06
CA ALA A 353 2.70 -7.19 10.86
C ALA A 353 3.34 -7.57 12.20
N ARG A 354 2.84 -8.61 12.88
CA ARG A 354 3.39 -9.10 14.15
C ARG A 354 4.83 -9.57 13.97
N VAL A 355 5.09 -10.43 12.98
CA VAL A 355 6.44 -10.97 12.71
C VAL A 355 7.43 -9.85 12.39
N ALA A 356 7.05 -8.86 11.57
CA ALA A 356 7.91 -7.71 11.29
C ALA A 356 8.23 -6.90 12.55
N ARG A 357 7.22 -6.60 13.38
CA ARG A 357 7.39 -5.78 14.59
C ARG A 357 8.20 -6.48 15.68
N GLU A 358 8.06 -7.80 15.83
CA GLU A 358 8.88 -8.60 16.73
C GLU A 358 10.37 -8.60 16.33
N ALA A 359 10.66 -8.42 15.04
CA ALA A 359 12.00 -8.21 14.53
C ALA A 359 12.49 -6.74 14.64
N GLY A 360 11.68 -5.84 15.21
CA GLY A 360 11.99 -4.42 15.32
C GLY A 360 11.88 -3.64 14.00
N TRP A 361 11.19 -4.19 13.00
CA TRP A 361 10.97 -3.51 11.72
C TRP A 361 9.78 -2.56 11.76
N GLY A 362 9.87 -1.49 10.97
CA GLY A 362 8.73 -0.64 10.67
C GLY A 362 7.71 -1.36 9.78
N VAL A 363 6.43 -1.01 9.93
CA VAL A 363 5.35 -1.55 9.09
C VAL A 363 4.65 -0.38 8.41
N MET A 364 4.67 -0.38 7.09
CA MET A 364 3.98 0.61 6.28
C MET A 364 2.76 -0.03 5.63
N VAL A 365 1.57 0.34 6.07
CA VAL A 365 0.34 -0.12 5.41
C VAL A 365 0.25 0.54 4.04
N SER A 366 -0.04 -0.24 3.01
CA SER A 366 -0.02 0.22 1.63
C SER A 366 -1.33 -0.01 0.90
N HIS A 367 -1.67 0.93 0.03
CA HIS A 367 -2.67 0.74 -1.02
C HIS A 367 -2.16 -0.19 -2.14
N ARG A 368 -2.96 -0.30 -3.21
CA ARG A 368 -2.50 -0.77 -4.54
C ARG A 368 -2.80 0.27 -5.62
N SER A 369 -2.15 0.16 -6.77
CA SER A 369 -2.39 1.04 -7.92
C SER A 369 -3.85 1.02 -8.40
N GLY A 370 -4.55 -0.12 -8.37
CA GLY A 370 -5.98 -0.21 -8.63
C GLY A 370 -6.84 -0.21 -7.37
N GLU A 371 -6.96 0.92 -6.69
CA GLU A 371 -7.80 1.07 -5.48
C GLU A 371 -9.31 1.27 -5.77
N THR A 372 -10.08 1.27 -4.70
CA THR A 372 -11.52 1.40 -4.59
C THR A 372 -11.87 2.54 -3.62
N GLU A 373 -13.14 2.82 -3.43
CA GLU A 373 -13.64 3.74 -2.39
C GLU A 373 -13.57 3.16 -0.96
N ASP A 374 -13.25 1.87 -0.79
CA ASP A 374 -13.17 1.22 0.52
C ASP A 374 -12.05 1.83 1.37
N THR A 375 -12.32 2.13 2.64
CA THR A 375 -11.36 2.80 3.53
C THR A 375 -10.63 1.86 4.48
N PHE A 376 -10.79 0.54 4.35
CA PHE A 376 -10.29 -0.47 5.31
C PHE A 376 -8.83 -0.26 5.76
N ILE A 377 -7.93 0.07 4.83
CA ILE A 377 -6.51 0.22 5.17
C ILE A 377 -6.20 1.44 6.05
N ALA A 378 -7.08 2.45 6.09
CA ALA A 378 -6.97 3.55 7.04
C ALA A 378 -7.18 3.06 8.48
N ASP A 379 -8.28 2.35 8.70
CA ASP A 379 -8.59 1.72 9.99
C ASP A 379 -7.53 0.66 10.37
N LEU A 380 -7.00 -0.09 9.40
CA LEU A 380 -5.93 -1.06 9.62
C LEU A 380 -4.63 -0.39 10.09
N ALA A 381 -4.23 0.73 9.48
CA ALA A 381 -3.02 1.45 9.87
C ALA A 381 -3.09 1.93 11.33
N VAL A 382 -4.24 2.47 11.73
CA VAL A 382 -4.49 2.91 13.11
C VAL A 382 -4.60 1.72 14.06
N GLY A 383 -5.32 0.66 13.67
CA GLY A 383 -5.52 -0.54 14.49
C GLY A 383 -4.21 -1.28 14.77
N LEU A 384 -3.34 -1.41 13.78
CA LEU A 384 -1.98 -1.92 13.97
C LEU A 384 -1.10 -0.96 14.79
N GLY A 385 -1.40 0.34 14.74
CA GLY A 385 -0.53 1.40 15.24
C GLY A 385 0.83 1.34 14.55
N CYS A 386 0.81 1.19 13.22
CA CYS A 386 2.01 0.95 12.40
C CYS A 386 2.83 2.23 12.17
N GLY A 387 2.28 3.40 12.48
CA GLY A 387 2.98 4.68 12.41
C GLY A 387 3.20 5.22 10.99
N GLN A 388 2.95 4.43 9.94
CA GLN A 388 3.23 4.80 8.55
C GLN A 388 2.15 4.26 7.60
N ILE A 389 1.73 5.07 6.61
CA ILE A 389 0.80 4.64 5.56
C ILE A 389 1.18 5.26 4.22
N LYS A 390 1.21 4.45 3.16
CA LYS A 390 1.32 4.90 1.76
C LYS A 390 0.00 4.62 1.05
N THR A 391 -0.78 5.67 0.79
CA THR A 391 -2.07 5.52 0.10
C THR A 391 -2.27 6.50 -1.07
N GLY A 392 -1.17 6.95 -1.67
CA GLY A 392 -1.14 7.71 -2.92
C GLY A 392 -1.07 9.23 -2.72
N ALA A 393 -1.25 9.99 -3.79
CA ALA A 393 -1.25 11.45 -3.74
C ALA A 393 -2.43 11.99 -2.92
N PRO A 394 -2.38 13.25 -2.46
CA PRO A 394 -3.56 14.00 -2.03
C PRO A 394 -4.44 14.40 -3.24
N ALA A 395 -4.70 13.46 -4.14
CA ALA A 395 -5.50 13.58 -5.35
C ALA A 395 -6.13 12.23 -5.69
N ARG A 396 -7.28 12.27 -6.39
CA ARG A 396 -8.13 11.12 -6.74
C ARG A 396 -8.82 10.49 -5.51
N SER A 397 -10.13 10.27 -5.62
CA SER A 397 -10.96 9.99 -4.44
C SER A 397 -10.73 8.62 -3.82
N GLU A 398 -10.24 7.64 -4.55
CA GLU A 398 -9.85 6.33 -4.01
C GLU A 398 -8.65 6.41 -3.04
N ARG A 399 -7.83 7.47 -3.17
CA ARG A 399 -6.72 7.81 -2.27
C ARG A 399 -7.24 8.66 -1.11
N LEU A 400 -7.92 9.74 -1.46
CA LEU A 400 -8.51 10.68 -0.50
C LEU A 400 -9.54 10.01 0.42
N ALA A 401 -10.21 8.92 -0.01
CA ALA A 401 -11.11 8.17 0.85
C ALA A 401 -10.39 7.68 2.13
N LYS A 402 -9.15 7.19 2.00
CA LYS A 402 -8.34 6.70 3.13
C LYS A 402 -7.84 7.86 3.97
N TYR A 403 -7.30 8.91 3.35
CA TYR A 403 -6.85 10.10 4.08
C TYR A 403 -8.00 10.78 4.83
N ASN A 404 -9.17 10.92 4.22
CA ASN A 404 -10.35 11.46 4.88
C ASN A 404 -10.88 10.55 5.98
N GLN A 405 -10.70 9.24 5.86
CA GLN A 405 -11.02 8.33 6.96
C GLN A 405 -10.06 8.52 8.14
N LEU A 406 -8.76 8.68 7.88
CA LEU A 406 -7.79 9.00 8.93
C LEU A 406 -8.08 10.33 9.62
N LEU A 407 -8.53 11.37 8.89
CA LEU A 407 -9.01 12.61 9.50
C LEU A 407 -10.18 12.38 10.48
N ARG A 408 -11.16 11.54 10.08
CA ARG A 408 -12.31 11.21 10.94
C ARG A 408 -11.89 10.41 12.17
N ILE A 409 -10.96 9.46 12.00
CA ILE A 409 -10.43 8.67 13.13
C ILE A 409 -9.66 9.58 14.09
N GLU A 410 -8.83 10.50 13.59
CA GLU A 410 -8.14 11.48 14.44
C GLU A 410 -9.13 12.36 15.21
N GLU A 411 -10.18 12.86 14.55
CA GLU A 411 -11.24 13.64 15.19
C GLU A 411 -11.97 12.85 16.28
N GLU A 412 -12.29 11.58 16.01
CA GLU A 412 -12.99 10.69 16.94
C GLU A 412 -12.14 10.38 18.19
N LEU A 413 -10.85 10.12 17.99
CA LEU A 413 -9.91 9.78 19.07
C LEU A 413 -9.48 11.00 19.89
N ALA A 414 -9.49 12.20 19.30
CA ALA A 414 -9.05 13.44 19.93
C ALA A 414 -7.68 13.25 20.63
N ALA A 415 -7.61 13.47 21.94
CA ALA A 415 -6.36 13.36 22.71
C ALA A 415 -5.81 11.92 22.83
N ALA A 416 -6.57 10.88 22.44
CA ALA A 416 -6.11 9.49 22.44
C ALA A 416 -5.33 9.12 21.16
N ALA A 417 -5.28 10.00 20.16
CA ALA A 417 -4.51 9.85 18.94
C ALA A 417 -3.20 10.66 19.02
N ALA A 418 -2.06 9.97 18.93
CA ALA A 418 -0.76 10.62 18.81
C ALA A 418 -0.25 10.52 17.36
N TYR A 419 0.19 11.65 16.82
CA TYR A 419 1.01 11.65 15.61
C TYR A 419 2.47 11.40 16.01
N PRO A 420 3.13 10.34 15.51
CA PRO A 420 4.44 9.94 15.99
C PRO A 420 5.57 10.83 15.43
N GLY A 421 5.30 11.62 14.39
CA GLY A 421 6.35 12.13 13.52
C GLY A 421 7.05 11.01 12.76
N TRP A 422 8.08 11.34 11.99
CA TRP A 422 8.85 10.32 11.28
C TRP A 422 9.81 9.57 12.19
N THR A 423 9.65 8.25 12.23
CA THR A 423 10.62 7.30 12.76
C THR A 423 10.85 6.20 11.75
N ARG A 424 12.11 5.74 11.64
CA ARG A 424 12.50 4.65 10.74
C ARG A 424 11.80 3.32 11.06
N ASN A 425 11.49 3.09 12.34
CA ASN A 425 10.86 1.87 12.84
C ASN A 425 9.44 2.15 13.33
#